data_AF-A0A259PFL9-F1
#
_entry.id   AF-A0A259PFL9-F1
#
_cell.length_a   1.000
_cell.length_b   1.000
_cell.length_c   1.000
_cell.angle_alpha   90.00
_cell.angle_beta   90.00
_cell.angle_gamma   90.00
#
_symmetry.space_group_name_H-M   'P 1'
#
loop_
_entity.id
_entity.type
_entity.pdbx_description
1 polymer ?
#
loop_
_entity_poly.entity_id
_entity_poly.type
_entity_poly.pdbx_seq_one_letter_code
_entity_poly.pdbx_strand_id
1 'polypeptide(L)'
;MLIISSSIIYITSSGLAFSQSTGGCDSYTPNTASGTSQTVSCNSSISPAATEGVISTANSTSIGNNVSVEVANGTSLEINGSTIGIGSNANIINRGNLNTSSFYYGYGMSSGANGRSQAGGSTLLNASNGTIYTGGGYAAGMYVSATNASSAANSLINDGAIQTAGVGAAGMRLVSGASSSSVVNSIINSGTIITNGVSAHGIQVSGAGAVTIENTGTIRANGSNAFGIYSAGNITTLTNSQGGSTPLTFSGITPSNYNVVVTSPSNYGKLDAGNGVISGVMNFGINNTSSLAF
;
A
#
# COMPACT_ATOMS: atom_id res chain seq x y z
N MET A 1 -2.39 28.69 53.17
CA MET A 1 -3.13 29.20 52.00
C MET A 1 -2.51 28.58 50.76
N LEU A 2 -3.07 27.46 50.30
CA LEU A 2 -2.61 26.72 49.13
C LEU A 2 -3.80 26.67 48.17
N ILE A 3 -3.74 27.46 47.10
CA ILE A 3 -4.80 27.52 46.08
C ILE A 3 -4.58 26.33 45.16
N ILE A 4 -5.48 25.36 45.22
CA ILE A 4 -5.54 24.25 44.27
C ILE A 4 -6.30 24.77 43.04
N SER A 5 -5.58 25.00 41.95
CA SER A 5 -6.12 25.41 40.65
C SER A 5 -6.71 24.19 39.96
N SER A 6 -8.04 24.04 40.02
CA SER A 6 -8.78 23.05 39.24
C SER A 6 -8.99 23.58 37.81
N SER A 7 -8.15 23.13 36.87
CA SER A 7 -8.36 23.39 35.45
C SER A 7 -9.48 22.49 34.92
N ILE A 8 -10.70 23.03 34.85
CA ILE A 8 -11.82 22.43 34.12
C ILE A 8 -11.55 22.63 32.63
N ILE A 9 -11.20 21.56 31.92
CA ILE A 9 -11.12 21.56 30.46
C ILE A 9 -12.55 21.51 29.93
N TYR A 10 -13.03 22.63 29.41
CA TYR A 10 -14.23 22.68 28.58
C TYR A 10 -13.89 22.08 27.21
N ILE A 11 -14.28 20.82 26.98
CA ILE A 11 -14.36 20.28 25.62
C ILE A 11 -15.63 20.85 25.03
N THR A 12 -15.52 21.97 24.32
CA THR A 12 -16.60 22.43 23.45
C THR A 12 -16.82 21.36 22.39
N SER A 13 -18.03 20.79 22.36
CA SER A 13 -18.48 19.87 21.34
C SER A 13 -18.55 20.60 19.98
N SER A 14 -17.42 20.69 19.28
CA SER A 14 -17.44 20.88 17.84
C SER A 14 -18.07 19.62 17.27
N GLY A 15 -19.23 19.79 16.62
CA GLY A 15 -19.99 18.68 16.04
C GLY A 15 -19.10 17.73 15.24
N LEU A 16 -19.46 16.45 15.27
CA LEU A 16 -18.88 15.43 14.41
C LEU A 16 -19.09 15.86 12.96
N ALA A 17 -18.13 16.60 12.40
CA ALA A 17 -18.01 16.72 10.97
C ALA A 17 -17.63 15.32 10.49
N PHE A 18 -18.60 14.57 9.98
CA PHE A 18 -18.29 13.43 9.12
C PHE A 18 -17.36 13.99 8.05
N SER A 19 -16.13 13.48 7.98
CA SER A 19 -15.22 13.88 6.94
C SER A 19 -15.88 13.51 5.60
N GLN A 20 -16.07 14.50 4.74
CA GLN A 20 -16.74 14.34 3.47
C GLN A 20 -15.72 14.43 2.35
N SER A 21 -16.00 13.75 1.25
CA SER A 21 -15.23 13.91 0.03
C SER A 21 -15.13 15.39 -0.34
N THR A 22 -13.94 15.81 -0.76
CA THR A 22 -13.68 17.15 -1.28
C THR A 22 -13.31 16.99 -2.75
N GLY A 23 -14.25 17.32 -3.63
CA GLY A 23 -14.15 17.04 -5.06
C GLY A 23 -14.71 15.70 -5.49
N GLY A 24 -14.53 15.39 -6.77
CA GLY A 24 -15.02 14.17 -7.40
C GLY A 24 -14.15 13.76 -8.58
N CYS A 25 -14.65 12.81 -9.36
CA CYS A 25 -13.99 12.28 -10.56
C CYS A 25 -14.89 12.47 -11.80
N ASP A 26 -14.27 12.61 -12.97
CA ASP A 26 -14.98 12.71 -14.26
C ASP A 26 -15.65 11.39 -14.69
N SER A 27 -15.24 10.27 -14.10
CA SER A 27 -15.85 8.94 -14.28
C SER A 27 -15.65 8.07 -13.04
N TYR A 28 -16.73 7.43 -12.58
CA TYR A 28 -16.69 6.46 -11.47
C TYR A 28 -16.74 5.00 -11.95
N THR A 29 -17.04 4.77 -13.24
CA THR A 29 -17.16 3.41 -13.82
C THR A 29 -16.34 3.25 -15.10
N PRO A 30 -14.99 3.33 -15.03
CA PRO A 30 -14.16 3.26 -16.22
C PRO A 30 -14.09 1.83 -16.78
N ASN A 31 -14.92 1.54 -17.79
CA ASN A 31 -15.10 0.22 -18.40
C ASN A 31 -14.57 0.19 -19.84
N THR A 32 -13.28 0.46 -20.00
CA THR A 32 -12.54 0.29 -21.26
C THR A 32 -12.77 -1.10 -21.85
N ALA A 33 -13.02 -1.17 -23.16
CA ALA A 33 -13.03 -2.43 -23.90
C ALA A 33 -11.59 -2.91 -24.17
N SER A 34 -11.44 -4.17 -24.57
CA SER A 34 -10.13 -4.73 -24.98
C SER A 34 -9.46 -3.84 -26.04
N GLY A 35 -8.18 -3.53 -25.83
CA GLY A 35 -7.39 -2.68 -26.73
C GLY A 35 -7.62 -1.17 -26.59
N THR A 36 -8.52 -0.73 -25.69
CA THR A 36 -8.75 0.70 -25.42
C THR A 36 -8.13 1.12 -24.08
N SER A 37 -7.96 2.43 -23.88
CA SER A 37 -7.50 3.03 -22.64
C SER A 37 -8.39 4.21 -22.26
N GLN A 38 -8.39 4.56 -20.96
CA GLN A 38 -9.11 5.70 -20.43
C GLN A 38 -8.29 6.34 -19.32
N THR A 39 -8.32 7.67 -19.23
CA THR A 39 -7.84 8.40 -18.06
C THR A 39 -9.04 8.94 -17.30
N VAL A 40 -9.04 8.73 -15.99
CA VAL A 40 -10.00 9.30 -15.03
C VAL A 40 -9.29 10.36 -14.22
N SER A 41 -9.83 11.57 -14.21
CA SER A 41 -9.29 12.70 -13.45
C SER A 41 -10.16 12.98 -12.24
N CYS A 42 -9.58 12.92 -11.05
CA CYS A 42 -10.24 13.30 -9.81
C CYS A 42 -9.64 14.60 -9.26
N ASN A 43 -10.46 15.62 -9.03
CA ASN A 43 -10.01 16.91 -8.51
C ASN A 43 -11.05 17.59 -7.60
N SER A 44 -10.57 18.53 -6.78
CA SER A 44 -11.39 19.28 -5.80
C SER A 44 -12.47 20.19 -6.41
N SER A 45 -12.41 20.47 -7.72
CA SER A 45 -13.38 21.35 -8.40
C SER A 45 -14.58 20.60 -8.98
N ILE A 46 -14.51 19.27 -9.09
CA ILE A 46 -15.61 18.45 -9.59
C ILE A 46 -16.72 18.38 -8.53
N SER A 47 -17.94 18.72 -8.95
CA SER A 47 -19.16 18.72 -8.15
C SER A 47 -20.26 17.91 -8.86
N PRO A 48 -21.09 17.15 -8.14
CA PRO A 48 -21.08 16.96 -6.69
C PRO A 48 -19.83 16.20 -6.21
N ALA A 49 -19.52 16.34 -4.92
CA ALA A 49 -18.44 15.60 -4.30
C ALA A 49 -18.67 14.08 -4.40
N ALA A 50 -17.58 13.30 -4.44
CA ALA A 50 -17.65 11.86 -4.63
C ALA A 50 -18.44 11.17 -3.51
N THR A 51 -19.45 10.38 -3.89
CA THR A 51 -20.19 9.47 -3.02
C THR A 51 -19.82 8.01 -3.24
N GLU A 52 -19.05 7.72 -4.31
CA GLU A 52 -18.57 6.40 -4.67
C GLU A 52 -17.12 6.46 -5.17
N GLY A 53 -16.47 5.30 -5.22
CA GLY A 53 -15.09 5.18 -5.73
C GLY A 53 -15.04 5.06 -7.25
N VAL A 54 -13.84 5.19 -7.82
CA VAL A 54 -13.57 4.90 -9.23
C VAL A 54 -13.38 3.40 -9.41
N ILE A 55 -14.45 2.71 -9.78
CA ILE A 55 -14.56 1.25 -9.76
C ILE A 55 -14.92 0.76 -11.15
N SER A 56 -13.98 0.09 -11.84
CA SER A 56 -14.34 -0.63 -13.06
C SER A 56 -15.17 -1.87 -12.73
N THR A 57 -15.93 -2.39 -13.69
CA THR A 57 -16.83 -3.52 -13.49
C THR A 57 -16.10 -4.72 -12.87
N ALA A 58 -16.58 -5.14 -11.70
CA ALA A 58 -16.13 -6.35 -11.03
C ALA A 58 -16.59 -7.61 -11.78
N ASN A 59 -15.93 -8.74 -11.52
CA ASN A 59 -16.22 -10.03 -12.16
C ASN A 59 -16.15 -10.01 -13.69
N SER A 60 -15.34 -9.13 -14.26
CA SER A 60 -15.03 -9.11 -15.67
C SER A 60 -13.54 -8.95 -15.91
N THR A 61 -12.99 -9.81 -16.76
CA THR A 61 -11.58 -9.78 -17.16
C THR A 61 -11.36 -9.06 -18.49
N SER A 62 -12.43 -8.77 -19.24
CA SER A 62 -12.36 -8.18 -20.58
C SER A 62 -12.55 -6.66 -20.61
N ILE A 63 -13.07 -6.07 -19.53
CA ILE A 63 -13.32 -4.62 -19.43
C ILE A 63 -12.66 -4.01 -18.20
N GLY A 64 -12.44 -2.70 -18.24
CA GLY A 64 -11.88 -1.95 -17.12
C GLY A 64 -10.39 -2.15 -16.91
N ASN A 65 -9.68 -2.52 -18.00
CA ASN A 65 -8.23 -2.69 -18.06
C ASN A 65 -7.58 -1.45 -18.73
N ASN A 66 -6.28 -1.22 -18.58
CA ASN A 66 -5.61 -0.05 -19.19
C ASN A 66 -6.25 1.30 -18.79
N VAL A 67 -6.72 1.40 -17.55
CA VAL A 67 -7.28 2.64 -17.01
C VAL A 67 -6.19 3.36 -16.21
N SER A 68 -5.97 4.63 -16.51
CA SER A 68 -5.20 5.54 -15.67
C SER A 68 -6.16 6.32 -14.77
N VAL A 69 -5.84 6.44 -13.48
CA VAL A 69 -6.62 7.26 -12.53
C VAL A 69 -5.66 8.22 -11.85
N GLU A 70 -5.95 9.52 -11.94
CA GLU A 70 -5.14 10.58 -11.34
C GLU A 70 -5.95 11.34 -10.30
N VAL A 71 -5.57 11.24 -9.04
CA VAL A 71 -6.17 12.02 -7.94
C VAL A 71 -5.29 13.22 -7.66
N ALA A 72 -5.80 14.41 -7.90
CA ALA A 72 -5.09 15.66 -7.70
C ALA A 72 -4.94 16.00 -6.20
N ASN A 73 -3.91 16.79 -5.88
CA ASN A 73 -3.73 17.33 -4.53
C ASN A 73 -4.94 18.17 -4.10
N GLY A 74 -5.28 18.12 -2.81
CA GLY A 74 -6.47 18.77 -2.26
C GLY A 74 -7.79 18.04 -2.53
N THR A 75 -7.77 16.92 -3.27
CA THR A 75 -8.94 16.06 -3.48
C THR A 75 -9.01 15.04 -2.35
N SER A 76 -10.21 14.82 -1.80
CA SER A 76 -10.47 13.78 -0.81
C SER A 76 -11.59 12.88 -1.32
N LEU A 77 -11.35 11.58 -1.43
CA LEU A 77 -12.36 10.56 -1.70
C LEU A 77 -12.61 9.79 -0.40
N GLU A 78 -13.66 10.16 0.32
CA GLU A 78 -14.08 9.47 1.54
C GLU A 78 -15.29 8.60 1.28
N ILE A 79 -15.02 7.32 1.03
CA ILE A 79 -15.97 6.36 0.52
C ILE A 79 -16.14 5.24 1.55
N ASN A 80 -17.37 4.86 1.87
CA ASN A 80 -17.64 3.64 2.61
C ASN A 80 -17.55 2.41 1.67
N GLY A 81 -16.35 2.13 1.21
CA GLY A 81 -16.06 1.21 0.11
C GLY A 81 -14.63 1.35 -0.37
N SER A 82 -14.27 0.63 -1.43
CA SER A 82 -12.99 0.88 -2.10
C SER A 82 -13.01 2.24 -2.79
N THR A 83 -11.91 3.00 -2.73
CA THR A 83 -11.82 4.30 -3.41
C THR A 83 -11.44 4.14 -4.88
N ILE A 84 -10.53 3.22 -5.22
CA ILE A 84 -10.12 2.95 -6.61
C ILE A 84 -9.93 1.44 -6.82
N GLY A 85 -10.55 0.89 -7.86
CA GLY A 85 -10.49 -0.55 -8.19
C GLY A 85 -10.60 -0.83 -9.68
N ILE A 86 -9.48 -1.22 -10.28
CA ILE A 86 -9.29 -1.34 -11.73
C ILE A 86 -8.85 -2.77 -12.11
N GLY A 87 -8.98 -3.15 -13.37
CA GLY A 87 -8.41 -4.38 -13.93
C GLY A 87 -6.89 -4.27 -14.18
N SER A 88 -6.37 -5.14 -15.05
CA SER A 88 -4.94 -5.21 -15.35
C SER A 88 -4.46 -3.99 -16.13
N ASN A 89 -3.14 -3.77 -16.16
CA ASN A 89 -2.49 -2.60 -16.74
C ASN A 89 -3.04 -1.27 -16.18
N ALA A 90 -3.44 -1.26 -14.91
CA ALA A 90 -3.87 -0.04 -14.24
C ALA A 90 -2.69 0.90 -14.00
N ASN A 91 -2.90 2.20 -14.13
CA ASN A 91 -1.95 3.23 -13.71
C ASN A 91 -2.64 4.19 -12.74
N ILE A 92 -2.49 3.98 -11.43
CA ILE A 92 -3.20 4.74 -10.41
C ILE A 92 -2.20 5.64 -9.69
N ILE A 93 -2.43 6.95 -9.71
CA ILE A 93 -1.60 7.94 -9.05
C ILE A 93 -2.45 8.75 -8.06
N ASN A 94 -2.15 8.59 -6.77
CA ASN A 94 -2.77 9.37 -5.70
C ASN A 94 -1.86 10.51 -5.24
N ARG A 95 -2.35 11.76 -5.36
CA ARG A 95 -1.77 12.96 -4.73
C ARG A 95 -2.69 13.60 -3.70
N GLY A 96 -3.86 13.00 -3.45
CA GLY A 96 -4.89 13.51 -2.53
C GLY A 96 -5.07 12.59 -1.32
N ASN A 97 -6.29 12.52 -0.81
CA ASN A 97 -6.69 11.63 0.29
C ASN A 97 -7.65 10.56 -0.19
N LEU A 98 -7.31 9.29 0.05
CA LEU A 98 -8.17 8.14 -0.18
C LEU A 98 -8.55 7.53 1.17
N ASN A 99 -9.82 7.58 1.54
CA ASN A 99 -10.32 7.08 2.82
C ASN A 99 -11.44 6.06 2.56
N THR A 100 -11.23 4.81 2.95
CA THR A 100 -12.21 3.72 2.76
C THR A 100 -13.15 3.50 3.95
N SER A 101 -13.14 4.45 4.90
CA SER A 101 -13.86 4.35 6.17
C SER A 101 -13.53 3.03 6.88
N SER A 102 -14.53 2.25 7.27
CA SER A 102 -14.36 0.94 7.92
C SER A 102 -14.84 -0.24 7.05
N PHE A 103 -14.91 -0.07 5.73
CA PHE A 103 -15.48 -1.09 4.84
C PHE A 103 -14.61 -2.34 4.74
N TYR A 104 -15.21 -3.51 4.95
CA TYR A 104 -14.53 -4.80 4.81
C TYR A 104 -14.09 -5.03 3.35
N TYR A 105 -12.81 -5.32 3.12
CA TYR A 105 -12.20 -5.27 1.77
C TYR A 105 -12.29 -3.89 1.07
N GLY A 106 -12.35 -2.79 1.83
CA GLY A 106 -12.28 -1.43 1.30
C GLY A 106 -10.86 -1.04 0.91
N TYR A 107 -10.45 -1.32 -0.32
CA TYR A 107 -9.10 -1.03 -0.79
C TYR A 107 -8.93 0.45 -1.15
N GLY A 108 -7.82 1.06 -0.72
CA GLY A 108 -7.46 2.42 -1.14
C GLY A 108 -7.23 2.46 -2.66
N MET A 109 -6.28 1.65 -3.12
CA MET A 109 -6.04 1.43 -4.54
C MET A 109 -5.95 -0.06 -4.80
N SER A 110 -6.62 -0.55 -5.86
CA SER A 110 -6.54 -1.95 -6.22
C SER A 110 -6.52 -2.23 -7.71
N SER A 111 -5.82 -3.30 -8.08
CA SER A 111 -5.81 -3.89 -9.42
C SER A 111 -6.00 -5.40 -9.38
N GLY A 112 -6.79 -5.95 -10.31
CA GLY A 112 -7.04 -7.40 -10.48
C GLY A 112 -7.84 -8.06 -9.36
N ALA A 113 -8.28 -7.29 -8.36
CA ALA A 113 -9.14 -7.74 -7.27
C ALA A 113 -10.61 -7.85 -7.72
N ASN A 114 -11.42 -8.60 -6.95
CA ASN A 114 -12.87 -8.75 -7.13
C ASN A 114 -13.28 -9.24 -8.53
N GLY A 115 -12.60 -10.29 -9.00
CA GLY A 115 -12.91 -10.95 -10.28
C GLY A 115 -12.50 -10.15 -11.52
N ARG A 116 -11.71 -9.09 -11.37
CA ARG A 116 -11.14 -8.34 -12.50
C ARG A 116 -9.95 -9.06 -13.11
N SER A 117 -9.50 -8.60 -14.28
CA SER A 117 -8.33 -9.17 -14.96
C SER A 117 -7.09 -9.21 -14.07
N GLN A 118 -6.49 -10.40 -13.95
CA GLN A 118 -5.31 -10.67 -13.15
C GLN A 118 -4.04 -10.79 -14.01
N ALA A 119 -4.06 -10.22 -15.21
CA ALA A 119 -2.93 -10.24 -16.15
C ALA A 119 -1.73 -9.38 -15.70
N GLY A 120 -1.82 -8.68 -14.57
CA GLY A 120 -0.72 -7.88 -14.02
C GLY A 120 -0.50 -6.56 -14.77
N GLY A 121 0.75 -6.11 -14.87
CA GLY A 121 1.13 -4.90 -15.59
C GLY A 121 0.74 -3.59 -14.91
N SER A 122 0.35 -3.62 -13.63
CA SER A 122 -0.24 -2.47 -12.95
C SER A 122 0.80 -1.67 -12.17
N THR A 123 0.67 -0.34 -12.19
CA THR A 123 1.43 0.61 -11.39
C THR A 123 0.50 1.37 -10.46
N LEU A 124 0.74 1.27 -9.16
CA LEU A 124 0.02 1.99 -8.11
C LEU A 124 1.01 2.88 -7.37
N LEU A 125 0.79 4.19 -7.41
CA LEU A 125 1.64 5.20 -6.77
C LEU A 125 0.83 6.02 -5.78
N ASN A 126 1.20 5.96 -4.51
CA ASN A 126 0.84 6.96 -3.51
C ASN A 126 1.98 7.99 -3.43
N ALA A 127 1.81 9.14 -4.09
CA ALA A 127 2.84 10.17 -4.17
C ALA A 127 3.11 10.83 -2.81
N SER A 128 4.14 11.67 -2.72
CA SER A 128 4.59 12.28 -1.45
C SER A 128 3.54 13.10 -0.69
N ASN A 129 2.56 13.67 -1.39
CA ASN A 129 1.41 14.37 -0.81
C ASN A 129 0.16 13.48 -0.69
N GLY A 130 0.21 12.26 -1.20
CA GLY A 130 -0.85 11.28 -1.15
C GLY A 130 -0.99 10.67 0.25
N THR A 131 -2.24 10.55 0.69
CA THR A 131 -2.63 9.84 1.90
C THR A 131 -3.64 8.76 1.57
N ILE A 132 -3.48 7.60 2.22
CA ILE A 132 -4.42 6.48 2.14
C ILE A 132 -4.75 6.02 3.55
N TYR A 133 -6.03 6.01 3.89
CA TYR A 133 -6.55 5.45 5.13
C TYR A 133 -7.53 4.31 4.83
N THR A 134 -7.33 3.16 5.48
CA THR A 134 -8.27 2.05 5.44
C THR A 134 -8.58 1.48 6.83
N GLY A 135 -9.85 1.52 7.22
CA GLY A 135 -10.27 1.10 8.57
C GLY A 135 -10.85 -0.32 8.65
N GLY A 136 -11.32 -0.89 7.54
CA GLY A 136 -12.03 -2.17 7.55
C GLY A 136 -11.13 -3.41 7.59
N GLY A 137 -11.72 -4.55 7.93
CA GLY A 137 -11.02 -5.85 7.89
C GLY A 137 -10.54 -6.19 6.48
N TYR A 138 -9.31 -6.68 6.36
CA TYR A 138 -8.62 -7.03 5.12
C TYR A 138 -8.58 -5.90 4.06
N ALA A 139 -8.79 -4.66 4.49
CA ALA A 139 -8.84 -3.48 3.67
C ALA A 139 -7.42 -2.96 3.42
N ALA A 140 -6.72 -3.52 2.44
CA ALA A 140 -5.35 -3.10 2.16
C ALA A 140 -5.30 -1.66 1.58
N GLY A 141 -4.26 -0.90 1.95
CA GLY A 141 -4.05 0.45 1.39
C GLY A 141 -3.81 0.40 -0.12
N MET A 142 -2.85 -0.42 -0.55
CA MET A 142 -2.63 -0.80 -1.95
C MET A 142 -2.73 -2.31 -2.11
N TYR A 143 -3.45 -2.78 -3.14
CA TYR A 143 -3.62 -4.20 -3.41
C TYR A 143 -3.53 -4.56 -4.89
N VAL A 144 -2.58 -5.41 -5.26
CA VAL A 144 -2.53 -6.02 -6.59
C VAL A 144 -2.73 -7.53 -6.49
N SER A 145 -3.72 -8.03 -7.24
CA SER A 145 -4.02 -9.45 -7.41
C SER A 145 -3.75 -9.87 -8.86
N ALA A 146 -2.56 -10.37 -9.14
CA ALA A 146 -2.10 -10.78 -10.45
C ALA A 146 -1.73 -12.28 -10.46
N THR A 147 -2.71 -13.16 -10.25
CA THR A 147 -2.45 -14.59 -9.98
C THR A 147 -2.21 -15.45 -11.22
N ASN A 148 -2.35 -14.89 -12.43
CA ASN A 148 -2.06 -15.62 -13.66
C ASN A 148 -0.58 -16.00 -13.73
N ALA A 149 -0.28 -17.22 -14.19
CA ALA A 149 1.10 -17.65 -14.45
C ALA A 149 1.84 -16.74 -15.46
N SER A 150 1.09 -16.15 -16.39
CA SER A 150 1.56 -15.20 -17.39
C SER A 150 1.44 -13.73 -16.99
N SER A 151 1.14 -13.42 -15.72
CA SER A 151 0.94 -12.03 -15.31
C SER A 151 2.20 -11.20 -15.57
N ALA A 152 2.03 -9.99 -16.12
CA ALA A 152 3.10 -9.01 -16.25
C ALA A 152 3.49 -8.41 -14.89
N ALA A 153 4.69 -7.82 -14.83
CA ALA A 153 5.24 -7.21 -13.63
C ALA A 153 4.35 -6.06 -13.12
N ASN A 154 4.29 -5.91 -11.80
CA ASN A 154 3.55 -4.85 -11.14
C ASN A 154 4.50 -3.97 -10.32
N SER A 155 4.11 -2.72 -10.11
CA SER A 155 4.83 -1.74 -9.30
C SER A 155 3.90 -1.12 -8.26
N LEU A 156 4.23 -1.27 -6.98
CA LEU A 156 3.52 -0.60 -5.88
C LEU A 156 4.51 0.35 -5.20
N ILE A 157 4.19 1.64 -5.19
CA ILE A 157 5.09 2.69 -4.73
C ILE A 157 4.37 3.55 -3.68
N ASN A 158 4.98 3.68 -2.51
CA ASN A 158 4.55 4.62 -1.49
C ASN A 158 5.64 5.65 -1.19
N ASP A 159 5.41 6.89 -1.62
CA ASP A 159 6.20 8.06 -1.25
C ASP A 159 5.47 8.92 -0.19
N GLY A 160 4.15 8.76 -0.07
CA GLY A 160 3.31 9.45 0.89
C GLY A 160 3.06 8.68 2.18
N ALA A 161 1.84 8.77 2.70
CA ALA A 161 1.43 8.08 3.92
C ALA A 161 0.32 7.06 3.67
N ILE A 162 0.49 5.85 4.20
CA ILE A 162 -0.54 4.82 4.27
C ILE A 162 -0.78 4.47 5.73
N GLN A 163 -2.03 4.53 6.16
CA GLN A 163 -2.47 4.07 7.46
C GLN A 163 -3.59 3.04 7.33
N THR A 164 -3.45 1.90 7.99
CA THR A 164 -4.50 0.90 8.06
C THR A 164 -4.83 0.53 9.51
N ALA A 165 -6.10 0.21 9.79
CA ALA A 165 -6.56 -0.08 11.15
C ALA A 165 -7.23 -1.44 11.32
N GLY A 166 -7.84 -2.01 10.28
CA GLY A 166 -8.59 -3.26 10.40
C GLY A 166 -7.72 -4.52 10.51
N VAL A 167 -8.31 -5.60 11.02
CA VAL A 167 -7.68 -6.93 11.06
C VAL A 167 -7.22 -7.37 9.67
N GLY A 168 -5.98 -7.83 9.51
CA GLY A 168 -5.43 -8.26 8.22
C GLY A 168 -5.32 -7.15 7.16
N ALA A 169 -5.51 -5.88 7.51
CA ALA A 169 -5.45 -4.75 6.58
C ALA A 169 -4.00 -4.37 6.28
N ALA A 170 -3.40 -4.99 5.28
CA ALA A 170 -2.01 -4.69 4.94
C ALA A 170 -1.82 -3.27 4.38
N GLY A 171 -0.67 -2.64 4.62
CA GLY A 171 -0.35 -1.35 3.98
C GLY A 171 -0.27 -1.52 2.45
N MET A 172 0.59 -2.43 2.01
CA MET A 172 0.72 -2.86 0.62
C MET A 172 0.61 -4.39 0.52
N ARG A 173 -0.24 -4.89 -0.37
CA ARG A 173 -0.42 -6.33 -0.62
C ARG A 173 -0.22 -6.66 -2.08
N LEU A 174 0.66 -7.62 -2.36
CA LEU A 174 0.90 -8.15 -3.70
C LEU A 174 0.72 -9.66 -3.70
N VAL A 175 -0.13 -10.14 -4.61
CA VAL A 175 -0.25 -11.56 -4.95
C VAL A 175 0.12 -11.72 -6.42
N SER A 176 1.24 -12.38 -6.72
CA SER A 176 1.71 -12.58 -8.10
C SER A 176 1.89 -14.06 -8.42
N GLY A 177 1.24 -14.51 -9.50
CA GLY A 177 1.36 -15.86 -10.02
C GLY A 177 2.45 -16.02 -11.09
N ALA A 178 3.13 -14.93 -11.48
CA ALA A 178 4.12 -14.94 -12.55
C ALA A 178 5.12 -16.10 -12.39
N SER A 179 5.19 -16.99 -13.38
CA SER A 179 6.10 -18.15 -13.35
C SER A 179 7.44 -17.88 -14.01
N SER A 180 7.52 -16.85 -14.86
CA SER A 180 8.77 -16.44 -15.51
C SER A 180 9.64 -15.63 -14.56
N SER A 181 10.90 -16.04 -14.36
CA SER A 181 11.88 -15.29 -13.58
C SER A 181 12.29 -13.95 -14.19
N SER A 182 11.98 -13.72 -15.49
CA SER A 182 12.18 -12.42 -16.14
C SER A 182 11.13 -11.37 -15.74
N VAL A 183 10.02 -11.80 -15.14
CA VAL A 183 8.97 -10.90 -14.64
C VAL A 183 9.22 -10.64 -13.17
N VAL A 184 9.68 -9.42 -12.86
CA VAL A 184 10.00 -9.00 -11.50
C VAL A 184 9.05 -7.90 -11.07
N ASN A 185 8.27 -8.16 -10.03
CA ASN A 185 7.42 -7.14 -9.40
C ASN A 185 8.28 -6.26 -8.49
N SER A 186 7.92 -4.99 -8.37
CA SER A 186 8.59 -4.03 -7.51
C SER A 186 7.64 -3.49 -6.44
N ILE A 187 8.13 -3.43 -5.21
CA ILE A 187 7.47 -2.74 -4.10
C ILE A 187 8.47 -1.75 -3.51
N ILE A 188 8.12 -0.46 -3.52
CA ILE A 188 8.98 0.61 -3.03
C ILE A 188 8.25 1.37 -1.94
N ASN A 189 8.90 1.56 -0.79
CA ASN A 189 8.45 2.45 0.27
C ASN A 189 9.55 3.47 0.58
N SER A 190 9.34 4.72 0.16
CA SER A 190 10.12 5.88 0.57
C SER A 190 9.38 6.75 1.60
N GLY A 191 8.06 6.58 1.70
CA GLY A 191 7.18 7.27 2.63
C GLY A 191 6.96 6.52 3.95
N THR A 192 5.76 6.67 4.50
CA THR A 192 5.35 6.08 5.79
C THR A 192 4.22 5.07 5.62
N ILE A 193 4.37 3.89 6.22
CA ILE A 193 3.32 2.88 6.34
C ILE A 193 3.12 2.56 7.82
N ILE A 194 1.90 2.77 8.31
CA ILE A 194 1.50 2.42 9.68
C ILE A 194 0.30 1.49 9.63
N THR A 195 0.42 0.32 10.23
CA THR A 195 -0.68 -0.64 10.32
C THR A 195 -0.97 -0.97 11.78
N ASN A 196 -2.25 -1.00 12.15
CA ASN A 196 -2.64 -1.10 13.57
C ASN A 196 -3.46 -2.35 13.91
N GLY A 197 -4.09 -2.99 12.92
CA GLY A 197 -4.92 -4.16 13.15
C GLY A 197 -4.13 -5.43 13.43
N VAL A 198 -4.78 -6.42 14.07
CA VAL A 198 -4.21 -7.76 14.25
C VAL A 198 -3.86 -8.37 12.90
N SER A 199 -2.66 -8.95 12.77
CA SER A 199 -2.12 -9.49 11.51
C SER A 199 -2.12 -8.48 10.35
N ALA A 200 -2.17 -7.16 10.62
CA ALA A 200 -2.09 -6.12 9.60
C ALA A 200 -0.62 -5.84 9.27
N HIS A 201 -0.07 -6.51 8.27
CA HIS A 201 1.34 -6.36 7.89
C HIS A 201 1.61 -5.07 7.12
N GLY A 202 2.79 -4.48 7.23
CA GLY A 202 3.16 -3.32 6.42
C GLY A 202 3.16 -3.64 4.94
N ILE A 203 3.96 -4.63 4.56
CA ILE A 203 4.02 -5.22 3.21
C ILE A 203 3.70 -6.71 3.32
N GLN A 204 2.76 -7.18 2.51
CA GLN A 204 2.40 -8.59 2.41
C GLN A 204 2.61 -9.10 0.99
N VAL A 205 3.46 -10.12 0.84
CA VAL A 205 3.78 -10.74 -0.46
C VAL A 205 3.38 -12.21 -0.44
N SER A 206 2.71 -12.68 -1.50
CA SER A 206 2.44 -14.10 -1.72
C SER A 206 2.42 -14.47 -3.21
N GLY A 207 2.48 -15.78 -3.47
CA GLY A 207 2.53 -16.34 -4.83
C GLY A 207 3.96 -16.62 -5.32
N ALA A 208 4.06 -17.12 -6.55
CA ALA A 208 5.31 -17.60 -7.14
C ALA A 208 6.16 -16.49 -7.78
N GLY A 209 5.54 -15.35 -8.14
CA GLY A 209 6.19 -14.26 -8.84
C GLY A 209 7.36 -13.67 -8.05
N ALA A 210 8.46 -13.40 -8.76
CA ALA A 210 9.62 -12.73 -8.17
C ALA A 210 9.27 -11.30 -7.73
N VAL A 211 9.75 -10.90 -6.56
CA VAL A 211 9.50 -9.57 -5.98
C VAL A 211 10.79 -8.96 -5.47
N THR A 212 11.07 -7.72 -5.87
CA THR A 212 12.08 -6.86 -5.23
C THR A 212 11.39 -5.85 -4.33
N ILE A 213 11.91 -5.68 -3.12
CA ILE A 213 11.42 -4.70 -2.16
C ILE A 213 12.54 -3.71 -1.83
N GLU A 214 12.23 -2.42 -1.91
CA GLU A 214 13.10 -1.34 -1.45
C GLU A 214 12.38 -0.54 -0.36
N ASN A 215 12.98 -0.48 0.83
CA ASN A 215 12.48 0.31 1.95
C ASN A 215 13.50 1.36 2.38
N THR A 216 13.27 2.60 1.96
CA THR A 216 14.00 3.79 2.41
C THR A 216 13.21 4.64 3.39
N GLY A 217 11.90 4.39 3.51
CA GLY A 217 11.00 5.05 4.43
C GLY A 217 10.80 4.29 5.75
N THR A 218 9.65 4.51 6.38
CA THR A 218 9.26 3.87 7.64
C THR A 218 8.10 2.90 7.44
N ILE A 219 8.25 1.68 7.95
CA ILE A 219 7.18 0.69 8.06
C ILE A 219 7.03 0.30 9.53
N ARG A 220 5.85 0.55 10.09
CA ARG A 220 5.53 0.22 11.48
C ARG A 220 4.21 -0.53 11.58
N ALA A 221 4.32 -1.80 11.97
CA ALA A 221 3.18 -2.67 12.22
C ALA A 221 2.99 -2.84 13.73
N ASN A 222 1.92 -2.24 14.27
CA ASN A 222 1.66 -2.17 15.72
C ASN A 222 0.75 -3.29 16.22
N GLY A 223 0.04 -3.98 15.32
CA GLY A 223 -0.92 -5.01 15.70
C GLY A 223 -0.26 -6.29 16.24
N SER A 224 -1.03 -7.07 16.99
CA SER A 224 -0.60 -8.42 17.38
C SER A 224 -0.38 -9.28 16.14
N ASN A 225 0.69 -10.09 16.13
CA ASN A 225 1.11 -10.92 15.00
C ASN A 225 1.25 -10.11 13.68
N ALA A 226 1.56 -8.82 13.78
CA ALA A 226 1.80 -7.96 12.64
C ALA A 226 3.32 -7.75 12.46
N PHE A 227 3.74 -7.64 11.20
CA PHE A 227 5.15 -7.51 10.83
C PHE A 227 5.29 -6.42 9.78
N GLY A 228 6.43 -5.73 9.76
CA GLY A 228 6.75 -4.75 8.73
C GLY A 228 6.68 -5.39 7.35
N ILE A 229 7.27 -6.59 7.20
CA ILE A 229 7.12 -7.43 6.02
C ILE A 229 6.67 -8.84 6.44
N TYR A 230 5.62 -9.34 5.78
CA TYR A 230 5.22 -10.74 5.83
C TYR A 230 5.34 -11.37 4.45
N SER A 231 6.15 -12.42 4.35
CA SER A 231 6.48 -13.11 3.10
C SER A 231 5.94 -14.54 3.08
N ALA A 232 4.92 -14.79 2.26
CA ALA A 232 4.48 -16.11 1.85
C ALA A 232 4.73 -16.35 0.35
N GLY A 233 5.68 -15.62 -0.23
CA GLY A 233 6.01 -15.65 -1.65
C GLY A 233 7.50 -15.52 -1.91
N ASN A 234 7.86 -15.22 -3.15
CA ASN A 234 9.24 -15.20 -3.63
C ASN A 234 9.83 -13.78 -3.62
N ILE A 235 10.32 -13.32 -2.46
CA ILE A 235 11.11 -12.09 -2.39
C ILE A 235 12.54 -12.43 -2.82
N THR A 236 12.97 -11.92 -3.97
CA THR A 236 14.32 -12.18 -4.48
C THR A 236 15.34 -11.23 -3.89
N THR A 237 14.96 -9.97 -3.65
CA THR A 237 15.82 -8.95 -3.06
C THR A 237 15.01 -8.06 -2.12
N LEU A 238 15.54 -7.85 -0.92
CA LEU A 238 15.08 -6.83 0.02
C LEU A 238 16.25 -5.88 0.30
N THR A 239 16.13 -4.63 -0.14
CA THR A 239 17.02 -3.53 0.23
C THR A 239 16.35 -2.69 1.31
N ASN A 240 17.03 -2.45 2.43
CA ASN A 240 16.44 -1.76 3.57
C ASN A 240 17.42 -0.76 4.18
N SER A 241 16.94 0.45 4.46
CA SER A 241 17.67 1.46 5.26
C SER A 241 17.02 1.72 6.61
N GLN A 242 15.77 1.30 6.83
CA GLN A 242 15.09 1.43 8.12
C GLN A 242 15.79 0.56 9.17
N GLY A 243 16.14 1.16 10.30
CA GLY A 243 16.55 0.39 11.47
C GLY A 243 17.12 1.22 12.60
N GLY A 244 18.25 0.79 13.17
CA GLY A 244 18.73 1.31 14.46
C GLY A 244 17.77 0.94 15.60
N SER A 245 17.10 1.95 16.17
CA SER A 245 16.09 1.79 17.23
C SER A 245 14.72 1.35 16.70
N THR A 246 14.45 1.49 15.40
CA THR A 246 13.18 1.10 14.76
C THR A 246 13.42 0.04 13.69
N PRO A 247 13.79 -1.20 14.05
CA PRO A 247 14.05 -2.25 13.08
C PRO A 247 12.83 -2.53 12.19
N LEU A 248 13.11 -2.95 10.96
CA LEU A 248 12.10 -3.50 10.07
C LEU A 248 11.79 -4.93 10.52
N THR A 249 10.59 -5.15 11.06
CA THR A 249 10.19 -6.50 11.50
C THR A 249 9.82 -7.38 10.31
N PHE A 250 10.19 -8.66 10.38
CA PHE A 250 10.02 -9.61 9.28
C PHE A 250 9.50 -10.97 9.78
N SER A 251 8.61 -11.58 9.00
CA SER A 251 8.20 -12.98 9.16
C SER A 251 7.95 -13.65 7.81
N GLY A 252 8.16 -14.96 7.74
CA GLY A 252 7.88 -15.81 6.60
C GLY A 252 9.13 -16.28 5.86
N ILE A 253 9.00 -16.53 4.56
CA ILE A 253 10.08 -16.98 3.69
C ILE A 253 11.08 -15.83 3.53
N THR A 254 12.34 -16.03 3.93
CA THR A 254 13.38 -15.01 3.82
C THR A 254 13.62 -14.57 2.38
N PRO A 255 14.00 -13.30 2.15
CA PRO A 255 14.44 -12.90 0.82
C PRO A 255 15.68 -13.69 0.40
N SER A 256 15.84 -13.96 -0.90
CA SER A 256 17.08 -14.60 -1.38
C SER A 256 18.32 -13.73 -1.11
N ASN A 257 18.16 -12.40 -1.22
CA ASN A 257 19.20 -11.43 -0.90
C ASN A 257 18.65 -10.33 -0.01
N TYR A 258 19.31 -10.08 1.13
CA TYR A 258 19.09 -8.91 1.97
C TYR A 258 20.26 -7.95 1.85
N ASN A 259 19.98 -6.76 1.34
CA ASN A 259 20.95 -5.69 1.18
C ASN A 259 20.71 -4.62 2.23
N VAL A 260 21.56 -4.57 3.25
CA VAL A 260 21.51 -3.49 4.25
C VAL A 260 22.05 -2.20 3.62
N VAL A 261 21.35 -1.09 3.85
CA VAL A 261 21.89 0.26 3.63
C VAL A 261 22.34 0.80 4.99
N VAL A 262 23.63 1.10 5.13
CA VAL A 262 24.21 1.73 6.32
C VAL A 262 24.34 3.22 6.06
N THR A 263 23.57 4.05 6.77
CA THR A 263 23.67 5.52 6.64
C THR A 263 24.55 6.13 7.72
N SER A 264 24.58 5.53 8.90
CA SER A 264 25.43 5.86 10.03
C SER A 264 25.50 4.69 11.01
N PRO A 265 26.39 4.69 12.03
CA PRO A 265 26.45 3.64 13.05
C PRO A 265 25.13 3.43 13.82
N SER A 266 24.27 4.45 13.90
CA SER A 266 22.97 4.39 14.58
C SER A 266 21.77 4.26 13.65
N ASN A 267 21.96 4.41 12.33
CA ASN A 267 20.89 4.30 11.34
C ASN A 267 21.35 3.43 10.16
N TYR A 268 20.87 2.21 10.17
CA TYR A 268 21.19 1.19 9.18
C TYR A 268 19.99 0.27 9.04
N GLY A 269 19.83 -0.36 7.89
CA GLY A 269 18.82 -1.37 7.63
C GLY A 269 18.90 -2.54 8.61
N LYS A 270 18.24 -2.44 9.76
CA LYS A 270 18.17 -3.49 10.77
C LYS A 270 16.92 -4.31 10.51
N LEU A 271 17.11 -5.59 10.17
CA LEU A 271 16.04 -6.56 10.06
C LEU A 271 15.82 -7.22 11.43
N ASP A 272 14.60 -7.22 11.94
CA ASP A 272 14.22 -7.94 13.16
C ASP A 272 13.26 -9.08 12.84
N ALA A 273 13.77 -10.29 12.93
CA ALA A 273 12.99 -11.51 12.72
C ALA A 273 12.66 -12.24 14.03
N GLY A 274 12.95 -11.65 15.20
CA GLY A 274 12.93 -12.33 16.50
C GLY A 274 11.55 -12.83 16.93
N ASN A 275 10.49 -12.15 16.50
CA ASN A 275 9.10 -12.53 16.79
C ASN A 275 8.40 -13.20 15.60
N GLY A 276 9.09 -13.39 14.47
CA GLY A 276 8.55 -13.98 13.26
C GLY A 276 8.87 -15.47 13.14
N VAL A 277 8.08 -16.17 12.33
CA VAL A 277 8.42 -17.55 11.91
C VAL A 277 9.20 -17.44 10.59
N ILE A 278 10.42 -17.96 10.56
CA ILE A 278 11.33 -17.79 9.43
C ILE A 278 11.63 -19.12 8.76
N SER A 279 11.66 -19.12 7.42
CA SER A 279 12.14 -20.24 6.61
C SER A 279 12.97 -19.75 5.43
N GLY A 280 13.83 -20.62 4.89
CA GLY A 280 14.71 -20.30 3.77
C GLY A 280 16.12 -19.90 4.19
N VAL A 281 16.94 -19.57 3.19
CA VAL A 281 18.31 -19.10 3.34
C VAL A 281 18.41 -17.75 2.65
N MET A 282 19.15 -16.84 3.28
CA MET A 282 19.28 -15.46 2.85
C MET A 282 20.76 -15.12 2.66
N ASN A 283 21.12 -14.63 1.48
CA ASN A 283 22.41 -13.98 1.29
C ASN A 283 22.36 -12.59 1.95
N PHE A 284 23.44 -12.23 2.63
CA PHE A 284 23.58 -10.91 3.22
C PHE A 284 24.58 -10.08 2.41
N GLY A 285 24.20 -8.85 2.07
CA GLY A 285 25.04 -7.89 1.38
C GLY A 285 24.94 -6.50 2.00
N ILE A 286 26.00 -5.71 1.86
CA ILE A 286 25.96 -4.27 2.13
C ILE A 286 25.72 -3.57 0.80
N ASN A 287 24.67 -2.75 0.73
CA ASN A 287 24.33 -2.00 -0.46
C ASN A 287 25.44 -0.97 -0.78
N ASN A 288 25.75 -0.76 -2.07
CA ASN A 288 26.80 0.13 -2.53
C ASN A 288 26.55 1.62 -2.24
N THR A 289 25.32 2.00 -1.86
CA THR A 289 24.99 3.36 -1.40
C THR A 289 25.29 3.57 0.08
N SER A 290 25.82 2.56 0.79
CA SER A 290 26.14 2.66 2.21
C SER A 290 27.34 3.58 2.48
N SER A 291 27.29 4.30 3.60
CA SER A 291 28.41 5.06 4.14
C SER A 291 29.09 4.24 5.24
N LEU A 292 30.28 3.73 4.94
CA LEU A 292 31.13 3.00 5.88
C LEU A 292 32.36 3.86 6.20
N ALA A 293 32.56 4.20 7.47
CA ALA A 293 33.81 4.79 7.92
C ALA A 293 34.83 3.67 8.20
N PHE A 294 36.09 3.93 7.88
CA PHE A 294 37.22 3.07 8.23
C PHE A 294 37.73 3.39 9.63
#